data_AF-A0ABD3LD33-F1
#
_entry.id   AF-A0ABD3LD33-F1
#
_cell.length_a   1.000
_cell.length_b   1.000
_cell.length_c   1.000
_cell.angle_alpha   90.00
_cell.angle_beta   90.00
_cell.angle_gamma   90.00
#
_symmetry.space_group_name_H-M   'P 1'
#
loop_
_entity.id
_entity.type
_entity.pdbx_description
1 polymer ?
#
loop_
_entity_poly.entity_id
_entity_poly.type
_entity_poly.pdbx_seq_one_letter_code
_entity_poly.pdbx_strand_id
1 'polypeptide(L)'
;MEKAESFFGGSGVDIMIHNAASERPITSALDVTEESLKATFDVNVFGTISLTRLLAPFMLRRGRGHFVVISSAAGKAPAPGKAVYSASKFALNGYFHTLRSELFQKGIKVTVVCPGPIKTSNGSGATASTKRSSSEKRVSSERCAELTIIAASHGLKEAWISYQPVLAVMYLVQYMPTMGYFLMDKIGGNRVEAAARKGNSYSLGLIFGKGKAA
;
A
#
# COMPACT_ATOMS: atom_id res chain seq x y z
N MET A 1 4.57 -8.97 23.23
CA MET A 1 5.53 -9.77 22.45
C MET A 1 5.78 -11.12 23.06
N GLU A 2 6.01 -11.22 24.37
CA GLU A 2 6.17 -12.52 25.06
C GLU A 2 5.03 -13.50 24.76
N LYS A 3 3.77 -13.02 24.78
CA LYS A 3 2.61 -13.82 24.36
C LYS A 3 2.64 -14.25 22.88
N ALA A 4 3.20 -13.42 21.99
CA ALA A 4 3.31 -13.77 20.57
C ALA A 4 4.41 -14.82 20.36
N GLU A 5 5.58 -14.63 20.98
CA GLU A 5 6.70 -15.56 20.98
C GLU A 5 6.35 -16.90 21.66
N SER A 6 5.50 -16.90 22.69
CA SER A 6 5.06 -18.12 23.36
C SER A 6 4.25 -19.05 22.46
N PHE A 7 3.62 -18.55 21.40
CA PHE A 7 2.96 -19.40 20.41
C PHE A 7 3.95 -20.21 19.55
N PHE A 8 5.22 -19.81 19.52
CA PHE A 8 6.26 -20.39 18.66
C PHE A 8 7.45 -20.94 19.48
N GLY A 9 7.13 -21.73 20.51
CA GLY A 9 8.05 -22.22 21.55
C GLY A 9 9.49 -22.48 21.08
N GLY A 10 10.45 -21.76 21.68
CA GLY A 10 11.89 -21.86 21.40
C GLY A 10 12.34 -21.35 20.02
N SER A 11 11.46 -21.36 19.01
CA SER A 11 11.75 -20.97 17.63
C SER A 11 11.62 -19.47 17.40
N GLY A 12 10.66 -18.83 18.09
CA GLY A 12 10.33 -17.41 17.96
C GLY A 12 9.70 -17.04 16.61
N VAL A 13 9.46 -15.75 16.37
CA VAL A 13 8.81 -15.30 15.12
C VAL A 13 9.82 -15.03 14.01
N ASP A 14 9.81 -15.82 12.95
CA ASP A 14 10.75 -15.65 11.83
C ASP A 14 10.33 -14.58 10.81
N ILE A 15 9.03 -14.46 10.57
CA ILE A 15 8.46 -13.53 9.59
C ILE A 15 7.29 -12.78 10.24
N MET A 16 7.31 -11.45 10.14
CA MET A 16 6.20 -10.58 10.52
C MET A 16 5.62 -9.91 9.28
N ILE A 17 4.35 -10.20 8.98
CA ILE A 17 3.64 -9.61 7.84
C ILE A 17 2.74 -8.48 8.34
N HIS A 18 3.14 -7.24 8.10
CA HIS A 18 2.35 -6.05 8.39
C HIS A 18 1.33 -5.81 7.28
N ASN A 19 0.14 -6.38 7.44
CA ASN A 19 -0.96 -6.26 6.48
C ASN A 19 -2.08 -5.31 6.92
N ALA A 20 -2.29 -5.14 8.23
CA ALA A 20 -3.38 -4.34 8.75
C ALA A 20 -3.32 -2.90 8.20
N ALA A 21 -4.44 -2.42 7.66
CA ALA A 21 -4.56 -1.06 7.18
C ALA A 21 -6.00 -0.55 7.34
N SER A 22 -6.12 0.69 7.77
CA SER A 22 -7.33 1.48 7.72
C SER A 22 -7.31 2.33 6.45
N GLU A 23 -8.31 2.15 5.60
CA GLU A 23 -8.60 3.03 4.48
C GLU A 23 -9.96 3.68 4.74
N ARG A 24 -9.95 5.01 4.91
CA ARG A 24 -11.14 5.82 5.12
C ARG A 24 -11.77 6.20 3.77
N PRO A 25 -13.04 6.66 3.74
CA PRO A 25 -13.72 7.01 2.49
C PRO A 25 -12.94 8.00 1.63
N ILE A 26 -13.16 7.94 0.31
CA ILE A 26 -12.55 8.88 -0.63
C ILE A 26 -13.07 10.29 -0.31
N THR A 27 -12.16 11.20 -0.03
CA THR A 27 -12.46 12.62 0.24
C THR A 27 -11.37 13.51 -0.35
N SER A 28 -11.69 14.79 -0.56
CA SER A 28 -10.70 15.80 -0.94
C SER A 28 -9.55 15.83 0.08
N ALA A 29 -8.34 16.16 -0.37
CA ALA A 29 -7.19 16.28 0.52
C ALA A 29 -7.39 17.33 1.62
N LEU A 30 -8.22 18.36 1.36
CA LEU A 30 -8.49 19.46 2.27
C LEU A 30 -9.66 19.17 3.24
N ASP A 31 -10.48 18.17 2.93
CA ASP A 31 -11.72 17.87 3.68
C ASP A 31 -11.57 16.63 4.58
N VAL A 32 -10.33 16.24 4.89
CA VAL A 32 -10.06 15.13 5.81
C VAL A 32 -10.17 15.63 7.24
N THR A 33 -11.01 15.01 8.05
CA THR A 33 -11.10 15.35 9.48
C THR A 33 -9.85 14.91 10.24
N GLU A 34 -9.52 15.64 11.30
CA GLU A 34 -8.36 15.33 12.14
C GLU A 34 -8.47 13.93 12.76
N GLU A 35 -9.67 13.50 13.14
CA GLU A 35 -9.91 12.16 13.69
C GLU A 35 -9.63 11.08 12.64
N SER A 36 -10.06 11.30 11.39
CA SER A 36 -9.80 10.38 10.28
C SER A 36 -8.30 10.32 9.94
N LEU A 37 -7.62 11.47 9.99
CA LEU A 37 -6.18 11.58 9.82
C LEU A 37 -5.44 10.75 10.87
N LYS A 38 -5.68 11.04 12.15
CA LYS A 38 -5.05 10.35 13.29
C LYS A 38 -5.32 8.86 13.24
N ALA A 39 -6.58 8.45 13.11
CA ALA A 39 -6.94 7.03 13.07
C ALA A 39 -6.26 6.25 11.92
N THR A 40 -6.04 6.90 10.78
CA THR A 40 -5.32 6.28 9.65
C THR A 40 -3.84 6.10 9.99
N PHE A 41 -3.20 7.11 10.59
CA PHE A 41 -1.80 7.03 11.00
C PHE A 41 -1.57 6.09 12.17
N ASP A 42 -2.46 6.08 13.16
CA ASP A 42 -2.43 5.19 14.32
C ASP A 42 -2.37 3.72 13.90
N VAL A 43 -3.23 3.31 12.96
CA VAL A 43 -3.25 1.94 12.47
C VAL A 43 -2.12 1.69 11.48
N ASN A 44 -2.03 2.49 10.41
CA ASN A 44 -1.16 2.16 9.28
C ASN A 44 0.31 2.37 9.61
N VAL A 45 0.65 3.40 10.41
CA VAL A 45 2.03 3.83 10.64
C VAL A 45 2.45 3.48 12.06
N PHE A 46 1.82 4.06 13.08
CA PHE A 46 2.30 3.95 14.45
C PHE A 46 2.16 2.53 14.99
N GLY A 47 1.05 1.84 14.71
CA GLY A 47 0.87 0.43 15.08
C GLY A 47 1.92 -0.47 14.44
N THR A 48 2.11 -0.32 13.12
CA THR A 48 3.11 -1.06 12.35
C THR A 48 4.54 -0.86 12.88
N ILE A 49 4.94 0.40 13.10
CA ILE A 49 6.25 0.76 13.64
C ILE A 49 6.42 0.23 15.06
N SER A 50 5.41 0.39 15.92
CA SER A 50 5.47 -0.06 17.31
C SER A 50 5.64 -1.57 17.41
N LEU A 51 4.86 -2.35 16.63
CA LEU A 51 5.02 -3.80 16.55
C LEU A 51 6.42 -4.20 16.03
N THR A 52 6.94 -3.48 15.05
CA THR A 52 8.31 -3.70 14.54
C THR A 52 9.36 -3.49 15.62
N ARG A 53 9.30 -2.35 16.32
CA ARG A 53 10.23 -1.99 17.40
C ARG A 53 10.20 -3.00 18.55
N LEU A 54 9.01 -3.52 18.86
CA LEU A 54 8.82 -4.51 19.90
C LEU A 54 9.41 -5.89 19.51
N LEU A 55 9.33 -6.28 18.23
CA LEU A 55 9.77 -7.60 17.75
C LEU A 55 11.25 -7.62 17.34
N ALA A 56 11.77 -6.52 16.78
CA ALA A 56 13.11 -6.45 16.23
C ALA A 56 14.22 -6.91 17.20
N PRO A 57 14.19 -6.58 18.52
CA PRO A 57 15.19 -7.10 19.46
C PRO A 57 15.26 -8.62 19.54
N PHE A 58 14.13 -9.31 19.40
CA PHE A 58 14.06 -10.78 19.44
C PHE A 58 14.63 -11.41 18.17
N MET A 59 14.36 -10.81 17.01
CA MET A 59 14.97 -11.22 15.73
C MET A 59 16.49 -10.95 15.72
N LEU A 60 16.91 -9.79 16.25
CA LEU A 60 18.31 -9.40 16.34
C LEU A 60 19.13 -10.35 17.23
N ARG A 61 18.60 -10.78 18.38
CA ARG A 61 19.26 -11.79 19.23
C ARG A 61 19.47 -13.13 18.51
N ARG A 62 18.58 -13.48 17.58
CA ARG A 62 18.68 -14.70 16.76
C ARG A 62 19.51 -14.50 15.49
N GLY A 63 19.93 -13.28 15.18
CA GLY A 63 20.63 -12.94 13.94
C GLY A 63 19.82 -13.21 12.67
N ARG A 64 18.49 -13.37 12.79
CA ARG A 64 17.59 -13.69 11.68
C ARG A 64 16.19 -13.16 11.92
N GLY A 65 15.55 -12.70 10.84
CA GLY A 65 14.15 -12.30 10.84
C GLY A 65 13.78 -11.58 9.55
N HIS A 66 12.48 -11.48 9.26
CA HIS A 66 11.98 -10.83 8.06
C HIS A 66 10.72 -10.02 8.34
N PHE A 67 10.76 -8.71 8.07
CA PHE A 67 9.56 -7.87 8.01
C PHE A 67 9.03 -7.80 6.57
N VAL A 68 7.80 -8.26 6.36
CA VAL A 68 7.08 -8.08 5.09
C VAL A 68 6.01 -7.02 5.30
N VAL A 69 6.01 -5.97 4.50
CA VAL A 69 5.18 -4.79 4.76
C VAL A 69 4.29 -4.49 3.57
N ILE A 70 2.98 -4.54 3.79
CA ILE A 70 2.00 -4.24 2.75
C ILE A 70 1.78 -2.72 2.70
N SER A 71 2.50 -2.11 1.77
CA SER A 71 2.32 -0.71 1.37
C SER A 71 1.18 -0.60 0.35
N SER A 72 1.34 0.20 -0.71
CA SER A 72 0.37 0.35 -1.80
C SER A 72 1.03 1.02 -3.01
N ALA A 73 0.41 0.89 -4.18
CA ALA A 73 0.63 1.80 -5.30
C ALA A 73 0.46 3.28 -4.90
N ALA A 74 -0.42 3.58 -3.93
CA ALA A 74 -0.58 4.91 -3.35
C ALA A 74 0.63 5.38 -2.51
N GLY A 75 1.57 4.48 -2.19
CA GLY A 75 2.88 4.82 -1.63
C GLY A 75 3.97 5.05 -2.68
N LYS A 76 3.62 4.98 -3.98
CA LYS A 76 4.54 5.10 -5.12
C LYS A 76 4.13 6.17 -6.11
N ALA A 77 2.83 6.39 -6.28
CA ALA A 77 2.28 7.40 -7.15
C ALA A 77 1.11 8.14 -6.47
N PRO A 78 0.81 9.39 -6.87
CA PRO A 78 -0.34 10.11 -6.34
C PRO A 78 -1.64 9.32 -6.50
N ALA A 79 -2.44 9.25 -5.45
CA ALA A 79 -3.77 8.65 -5.48
C ALA A 79 -4.82 9.72 -5.10
N PRO A 80 -5.36 10.47 -6.08
CA PRO A 80 -6.37 11.49 -5.82
C PRO A 80 -7.54 10.95 -5.01
N GLY A 81 -7.99 11.71 -4.01
CA GLY A 81 -9.04 11.30 -3.08
C GLY A 81 -8.58 10.43 -1.90
N LYS A 82 -7.28 10.12 -1.81
CA LYS A 82 -6.70 9.24 -0.78
C LYS A 82 -5.43 9.84 -0.17
N ALA A 83 -5.41 11.17 0.04
CA ALA A 83 -4.19 11.89 0.45
C ALA A 83 -3.57 11.33 1.75
N VAL A 84 -4.36 11.20 2.82
CA VAL A 84 -3.87 10.67 4.12
C VAL A 84 -3.45 9.21 4.02
N TYR A 85 -4.22 8.37 3.31
CA TYR A 85 -3.82 6.98 3.08
C TYR A 85 -2.49 6.91 2.31
N SER A 86 -2.33 7.71 1.25
CA SER A 86 -1.09 7.81 0.48
C SER A 86 0.07 8.22 1.38
N ALA A 87 -0.09 9.28 2.17
CA ALA A 87 0.91 9.74 3.13
C ALA A 87 1.33 8.62 4.10
N SER A 88 0.37 7.85 4.63
CA SER A 88 0.65 6.71 5.51
C SER A 88 1.47 5.61 4.81
N LYS A 89 1.20 5.34 3.53
CA LYS A 89 1.92 4.31 2.74
C LYS A 89 3.31 4.78 2.30
N PHE A 90 3.48 6.08 2.01
CA PHE A 90 4.81 6.68 1.83
C PHE A 90 5.63 6.64 3.12
N ALA A 91 5.03 6.92 4.28
CA ALA A 91 5.69 6.81 5.58
C ALA A 91 6.19 5.38 5.85
N LEU A 92 5.39 4.36 5.52
CA LEU A 92 5.82 2.96 5.61
C LEU A 92 7.02 2.67 4.69
N ASN A 93 6.97 3.11 3.43
CA ASN A 93 8.08 2.90 2.49
C ASN A 93 9.38 3.55 3.02
N GLY A 94 9.29 4.80 3.50
CA GLY A 94 10.43 5.49 4.09
C GLY A 94 10.99 4.75 5.30
N TYR A 95 10.14 4.42 6.28
CA TYR A 95 10.57 3.75 7.50
C TYR A 95 11.22 2.39 7.24
N PHE A 96 10.58 1.53 6.44
CA PHE A 96 11.03 0.16 6.25
C PHE A 96 12.22 0.03 5.30
N HIS A 97 12.38 0.93 4.32
CA HIS A 97 13.61 0.98 3.54
C HIS A 97 14.81 1.41 4.39
N THR A 98 14.62 2.36 5.31
CA THR A 98 15.66 2.78 6.25
C THR A 98 15.99 1.66 7.24
N LEU A 99 14.99 1.05 7.86
CA LEU A 99 15.18 -0.09 8.77
C LEU A 99 15.95 -1.23 8.09
N ARG A 100 15.62 -1.53 6.83
CA ARG A 100 16.34 -2.51 6.03
C ARG A 100 17.82 -2.16 5.90
N SER A 101 18.16 -0.92 5.55
CA SER A 101 19.56 -0.51 5.43
C SER A 101 20.32 -0.59 6.75
N GLU A 102 19.67 -0.25 7.86
CA GLU A 102 20.29 -0.28 9.20
C GLU A 102 20.55 -1.70 9.71
N LEU A 103 19.66 -2.65 9.40
CA LEU A 103 19.68 -3.99 9.98
C LEU A 103 20.12 -5.09 9.01
N PHE A 104 20.43 -4.75 7.75
CA PHE A 104 20.83 -5.72 6.73
C PHE A 104 22.01 -6.61 7.17
N GLN A 105 23.07 -5.99 7.71
CA GLN A 105 24.27 -6.70 8.18
C GLN A 105 24.02 -7.51 9.47
N LYS A 106 22.87 -7.31 10.12
CA LYS A 106 22.47 -8.02 11.35
C LYS A 106 21.54 -9.21 11.04
N GLY A 107 21.42 -9.59 9.77
CA GLY A 107 20.61 -10.72 9.31
C GLY A 107 19.10 -10.45 9.25
N ILE A 108 18.68 -9.18 9.34
CA ILE A 108 17.27 -8.81 9.26
C ILE A 108 16.92 -8.41 7.82
N LYS A 109 15.95 -9.11 7.25
CA LYS A 109 15.40 -8.84 5.92
C LYS A 109 14.17 -7.96 6.02
N VAL A 110 13.93 -7.18 4.97
CA VAL A 110 12.70 -6.41 4.81
C VAL A 110 12.25 -6.48 3.36
N THR A 111 10.98 -6.79 3.14
CA THR A 111 10.31 -6.76 1.83
C THR A 111 9.14 -5.79 1.89
N VAL A 112 9.21 -4.72 1.12
CA VAL A 112 8.09 -3.78 0.95
C VAL A 112 7.26 -4.20 -0.26
N VAL A 113 5.98 -4.47 -0.06
CA VAL A 113 5.07 -4.84 -1.15
C VAL A 113 4.19 -3.65 -1.47
N CYS A 114 4.09 -3.27 -2.75
CA CYS A 114 3.24 -2.19 -3.24
C CYS A 114 2.15 -2.74 -4.16
N PRO A 115 1.02 -3.23 -3.62
CA PRO A 115 -0.08 -3.68 -4.44
C PRO A 115 -0.84 -2.51 -5.05
N GLY A 116 -1.31 -2.69 -6.29
CA GLY A 116 -2.35 -1.83 -6.86
C GLY A 116 -3.77 -2.28 -6.44
N PRO A 117 -4.80 -2.03 -7.26
CA PRO A 117 -6.17 -2.42 -6.93
C PRO A 117 -6.32 -3.95 -6.75
N ILE A 118 -6.73 -4.37 -5.56
CA ILE A 118 -6.99 -5.77 -5.21
C ILE A 118 -8.50 -6.04 -5.16
N LYS A 119 -8.91 -7.21 -5.63
CA LYS A 119 -10.26 -7.75 -5.47
C LYS A 119 -10.33 -8.45 -4.12
N THR A 120 -10.74 -7.73 -3.08
CA THR A 120 -11.03 -8.31 -1.78
C THR A 120 -12.52 -8.65 -1.68
N SER A 121 -12.86 -9.80 -1.08
CA SER A 121 -14.24 -10.03 -0.62
C SER A 121 -14.47 -9.09 0.57
N ASN A 122 -15.35 -8.10 0.42
CA ASN A 122 -15.70 -7.20 1.51
C ASN A 122 -16.29 -7.99 2.68
N GLY A 123 -15.48 -8.34 3.68
CA GLY A 123 -15.97 -8.66 5.02
C GLY A 123 -16.33 -7.35 5.72
N SER A 124 -17.64 -7.08 5.82
CA SER A 124 -18.36 -6.26 6.82
C SER A 124 -17.83 -4.87 7.31
N GLY A 125 -16.69 -4.35 6.86
CA GLY A 125 -16.08 -3.13 7.43
C GLY A 125 -15.79 -1.99 6.45
N ALA A 126 -15.81 -2.23 5.15
CA ALA A 126 -15.78 -1.16 4.15
C ALA A 126 -17.24 -0.86 3.76
N THR A 127 -17.71 0.32 4.15
CA THR A 127 -19.05 0.83 3.83
C THR A 127 -19.43 0.50 2.39
N ALA A 128 -20.42 -0.38 2.28
CA ALA A 128 -21.04 -0.78 1.04
C ALA A 128 -21.83 0.40 0.48
N SER A 129 -21.21 1.23 -0.37
CA SER A 129 -21.97 2.24 -1.13
C SER A 129 -21.20 2.79 -2.34
N THR A 130 -20.71 1.94 -3.23
CA THR A 130 -20.67 2.31 -4.65
C THR A 130 -20.56 1.05 -5.50
N LYS A 131 -21.52 0.85 -6.42
CA LYS A 131 -21.36 -0.09 -7.55
C LYS A 131 -20.14 0.38 -8.35
N ARG A 132 -18.95 -0.12 -8.02
CA ARG A 132 -17.70 0.21 -8.72
C ARG A 132 -17.73 -0.49 -10.08
N SER A 133 -17.64 0.31 -11.15
CA SER A 133 -17.76 -0.11 -12.55
C SER A 133 -16.80 -1.25 -12.94
N SER A 134 -17.29 -2.13 -13.82
CA SER A 134 -16.69 -3.38 -14.31
C SER A 134 -15.37 -3.25 -15.11
N SER A 135 -14.80 -2.04 -15.25
CA SER A 135 -13.64 -1.77 -16.11
C SER A 135 -12.28 -1.81 -15.41
N GLU A 136 -12.22 -1.90 -14.08
CA GLU A 136 -10.96 -1.87 -13.32
C GLU A 136 -10.40 -3.28 -13.16
N LYS A 137 -9.34 -3.61 -13.91
CA LYS A 137 -8.62 -4.89 -13.74
C LYS A 137 -7.97 -4.91 -12.36
N ARG A 138 -8.48 -5.79 -11.48
CA ARG A 138 -8.02 -5.97 -10.11
C ARG A 138 -7.30 -7.31 -9.98
N VAL A 139 -6.17 -7.32 -9.28
CA VAL A 139 -5.49 -8.58 -8.92
C VAL A 139 -6.32 -9.26 -7.84
N SER A 140 -6.48 -10.58 -7.89
CA SER A 140 -7.20 -11.29 -6.82
C SER A 140 -6.42 -11.26 -5.51
N SER A 141 -7.11 -11.37 -4.38
CA SER A 141 -6.49 -11.49 -3.06
C SER A 141 -5.50 -12.66 -3.01
N GLU A 142 -5.87 -13.80 -3.60
CA GLU A 142 -5.08 -15.03 -3.60
C GLU A 142 -3.79 -14.83 -4.39
N ARG A 143 -3.88 -14.23 -5.59
CA ARG A 143 -2.71 -13.94 -6.41
C ARG A 143 -1.79 -12.90 -5.76
N CYS A 144 -2.36 -11.90 -5.09
CA CYS A 144 -1.58 -10.92 -4.35
C CYS A 144 -0.83 -11.56 -3.18
N ALA A 145 -1.49 -12.45 -2.43
CA ALA A 145 -0.88 -13.18 -1.33
C ALA A 145 0.23 -14.12 -1.82
N GLU A 146 -0.02 -14.89 -2.88
CA GLU A 146 0.96 -15.77 -3.51
C GLU A 146 2.22 -15.00 -3.94
N LEU A 147 2.06 -13.90 -4.68
CA LEU A 147 3.17 -13.07 -5.12
C LEU A 147 3.90 -12.38 -3.95
N THR A 148 3.19 -12.05 -2.87
CA THR A 148 3.80 -11.53 -1.64
C THR A 148 4.69 -12.58 -0.99
N ILE A 149 4.22 -13.82 -0.89
CA ILE A 149 4.98 -14.93 -0.32
C ILE A 149 6.22 -15.24 -1.18
N ILE A 150 6.07 -15.27 -2.52
CA ILE A 150 7.18 -15.44 -3.45
C ILE A 150 8.21 -14.31 -3.29
N ALA A 151 7.76 -13.06 -3.21
CA ALA A 151 8.67 -11.92 -3.02
C ALA A 151 9.44 -12.02 -1.70
N ALA A 152 8.76 -12.42 -0.63
CA ALA A 152 9.38 -12.60 0.67
C ALA A 152 10.36 -13.79 0.69
N SER A 153 9.99 -14.95 0.14
CA SER A 153 10.84 -16.14 0.13
C SER A 153 12.14 -15.93 -0.66
N HIS A 154 12.07 -15.17 -1.76
CA HIS A 154 13.24 -14.77 -2.54
C HIS A 154 14.01 -13.57 -1.96
N GLY A 155 13.57 -13.01 -0.82
CA GLY A 155 14.25 -11.88 -0.17
C GLY A 155 14.25 -10.59 -1.01
N LEU A 156 13.24 -10.39 -1.85
CA LEU A 156 13.12 -9.17 -2.64
C LEU A 156 12.98 -7.96 -1.70
N LYS A 157 13.71 -6.88 -1.98
CA LYS A 157 13.64 -5.65 -1.17
C LYS A 157 12.30 -4.95 -1.35
N GLU A 158 11.76 -5.01 -2.56
CA GLU A 158 10.49 -4.39 -2.94
C GLU A 158 9.80 -5.22 -4.03
N ALA A 159 8.46 -5.30 -4.00
CA ALA A 159 7.65 -5.99 -5.01
C ALA A 159 6.39 -5.19 -5.38
N TRP A 160 6.18 -4.94 -6.67
CA TRP A 160 5.01 -4.20 -7.17
C TRP A 160 4.02 -5.16 -7.82
N ILE A 161 2.82 -5.26 -7.25
CA ILE A 161 1.82 -6.25 -7.65
C ILE A 161 0.60 -5.53 -8.20
N SER A 162 0.54 -5.34 -9.51
CA SER A 162 -0.60 -4.71 -10.16
C SER A 162 -0.70 -5.05 -11.63
N TYR A 163 -1.90 -4.91 -12.20
CA TYR A 163 -2.10 -4.93 -13.64
C TYR A 163 -1.86 -3.55 -14.25
N GLN A 164 -1.71 -3.52 -15.57
CA GLN A 164 -1.72 -2.28 -16.34
C GLN A 164 -3.12 -1.65 -16.34
N PRO A 165 -3.24 -0.30 -16.36
CA PRO A 165 -2.16 0.68 -16.52
C PRO A 165 -1.50 1.14 -15.20
N VAL A 166 -1.97 0.68 -14.03
CA VAL A 166 -1.48 1.15 -12.73
C VAL A 166 0.01 0.89 -12.57
N LEU A 167 0.47 -0.30 -12.97
CA LEU A 167 1.90 -0.65 -12.89
C LEU A 167 2.77 0.31 -13.72
N ALA A 168 2.39 0.62 -14.96
CA ALA A 168 3.13 1.57 -15.80
C ALA A 168 3.16 2.97 -15.18
N VAL A 169 2.06 3.44 -14.60
CA VAL A 169 2.02 4.73 -13.90
C VAL A 169 2.99 4.75 -12.72
N MET A 170 3.06 3.67 -11.92
CA MET A 170 4.02 3.57 -10.82
C MET A 170 5.47 3.68 -11.34
N TYR A 171 5.81 3.01 -12.44
CA TYR A 171 7.13 3.12 -13.05
C TYR A 171 7.42 4.53 -13.58
N LEU A 172 6.45 5.14 -14.29
CA LEU A 172 6.60 6.50 -14.81
C LEU A 172 6.82 7.50 -13.69
N VAL A 173 6.05 7.46 -12.61
CA VAL A 173 6.24 8.40 -11.48
C VAL A 173 7.57 8.16 -10.78
N GLN A 174 7.99 6.90 -10.61
CA GLN A 174 9.21 6.56 -9.87
C GLN A 174 10.49 6.89 -10.64
N TYR A 175 10.52 6.68 -11.96
CA TYR A 175 11.73 6.75 -12.78
C TYR A 175 11.72 7.86 -13.83
N MET A 176 10.55 8.44 -14.12
CA MET A 176 10.37 9.56 -15.05
C MET A 176 9.44 10.62 -14.45
N PRO A 177 9.76 11.17 -13.25
CA PRO A 177 8.83 11.95 -12.44
C PRO A 177 8.22 13.14 -13.18
N THR A 178 8.97 13.85 -14.02
CA THR A 178 8.44 14.96 -14.82
C THR A 178 7.27 14.53 -15.71
N MET A 179 7.41 13.38 -16.40
CA MET A 179 6.33 12.84 -17.24
C MET A 179 5.23 12.20 -16.40
N GLY A 180 5.59 11.48 -15.34
CA GLY A 180 4.66 10.83 -14.44
C GLY A 180 3.72 11.82 -13.75
N TYR A 181 4.27 12.88 -13.14
CA TYR A 181 3.49 13.92 -12.48
C TYR A 181 2.69 14.75 -13.48
N PHE A 182 3.25 15.12 -14.63
CA PHE A 182 2.47 15.79 -15.69
C PHE A 182 1.21 14.98 -16.09
N LEU A 183 1.37 13.67 -16.29
CA LEU A 183 0.25 12.77 -16.57
C LEU A 183 -0.76 12.74 -15.41
N MET A 184 -0.28 12.60 -14.18
CA MET A 184 -1.12 12.50 -12.98
C MET A 184 -1.88 13.79 -12.69
N ASP A 185 -1.27 14.95 -12.86
CA ASP A 185 -1.89 16.26 -12.63
C ASP A 185 -3.01 16.52 -13.64
N LYS A 186 -2.82 16.11 -14.90
CA LYS A 186 -3.85 16.20 -15.95
C LYS A 186 -5.06 15.31 -15.67
N ILE A 187 -4.88 14.21 -14.96
CA ILE A 187 -5.95 13.25 -14.63
C ILE A 187 -6.54 13.50 -13.22
N GLY A 188 -5.80 14.20 -12.35
CA GLY A 188 -6.07 14.32 -10.91
C GLY A 188 -7.44 14.89 -10.58
N GLY A 189 -7.79 16.06 -11.12
CA GLY A 189 -9.08 16.72 -10.88
C GLY A 189 -10.27 15.87 -11.35
N ASN A 190 -10.17 15.33 -12.56
CA ASN A 190 -11.22 14.47 -13.15
C ASN A 190 -11.47 13.19 -12.33
N ARG A 191 -10.46 12.67 -11.62
CA ARG A 191 -10.61 11.47 -10.76
C ARG A 191 -11.32 11.77 -9.45
N VAL A 192 -11.10 12.93 -8.84
CA VAL A 192 -11.80 13.34 -7.61
C VAL A 192 -13.28 13.56 -7.92
N GLU A 193 -13.58 14.25 -9.02
CA GLU A 193 -14.96 14.45 -9.49
C GLU A 193 -15.65 13.14 -9.90
N ALA A 194 -14.94 12.23 -10.58
CA ALA A 194 -15.47 10.92 -10.95
C ALA A 194 -15.68 9.99 -9.74
N ALA A 195 -14.83 10.08 -8.72
CA ALA A 195 -15.03 9.38 -7.45
C ALA A 195 -16.29 9.89 -6.72
N ALA A 196 -16.51 11.21 -6.71
CA ALA A 196 -17.70 11.82 -6.14
C ALA A 196 -18.99 11.46 -6.91
N ARG A 197 -18.92 11.20 -8.22
CA ARG A 197 -20.11 10.94 -9.06
C ARG A 197 -20.40 9.46 -9.36
N LYS A 198 -19.41 8.58 -9.56
CA LYS A 198 -19.62 7.21 -10.12
C LYS A 198 -18.65 6.09 -9.66
N GLY A 199 -17.78 6.32 -8.68
CA GLY A 199 -16.97 5.25 -8.06
C GLY A 199 -15.91 4.57 -8.95
N ASN A 200 -15.59 5.10 -10.14
CA ASN A 200 -14.53 4.58 -11.02
C ASN A 200 -13.42 5.63 -11.20
N SER A 201 -12.25 5.39 -10.60
CA SER A 201 -11.13 6.33 -10.65
C SER A 201 -9.96 5.87 -11.53
N TYR A 202 -9.96 4.66 -12.10
CA TYR A 202 -8.79 4.08 -12.79
C TYR A 202 -9.02 3.75 -14.28
N SER A 203 -10.08 4.25 -14.91
CA SER A 203 -10.35 3.98 -16.33
C SER A 203 -9.40 4.73 -17.29
N LEU A 204 -8.97 4.07 -18.37
CA LEU A 204 -8.20 4.69 -19.47
C LEU A 204 -8.94 5.84 -20.16
N GLY A 205 -10.28 5.86 -20.11
CA GLY A 205 -11.10 6.96 -20.65
C GLY A 205 -10.93 8.29 -19.92
N LEU A 206 -10.39 8.28 -18.69
CA LEU A 206 -10.01 9.49 -17.96
C LEU A 206 -8.67 10.07 -18.45
N ILE A 207 -7.87 9.28 -19.16
CA ILE A 207 -6.54 9.67 -19.67
C ILE A 207 -6.66 10.38 -21.03
N PHE A 208 -7.55 9.88 -21.90
CA PHE A 208 -7.65 10.37 -23.28
C PHE A 208 -8.81 11.34 -23.53
N GLY A 209 -9.65 11.61 -22.52
CA GLY A 209 -10.87 12.38 -22.71
C GLY A 209 -11.86 11.64 -23.61
N LYS A 210 -13.16 11.84 -23.40
CA LYS A 210 -14.10 11.51 -24.48
C LYS A 210 -13.75 12.44 -25.64
N GLY A 211 -13.28 11.89 -26.76
CA GLY A 211 -13.30 12.62 -28.01
C GLY A 211 -14.68 13.22 -28.18
N LYS A 212 -14.74 14.54 -28.41
CA LYS A 212 -15.99 15.20 -28.82
C LYS A 212 -16.46 14.45 -30.06
N ALA A 213 -17.54 13.69 -29.94
CA ALA A 213 -18.31 13.29 -31.11
C ALA A 213 -18.88 14.59 -31.68
N ALA A 214 -18.41 14.94 -32.88
CA ALA A 214 -19.08 15.89 -33.75
C ALA A 214 -20.41 15.28 -34.24
#